data_AF-A0A9P6TZ74-F1
#
_entry.id   AF-A0A9P6TZ74-F1
#
_cell.length_a   1.000
_cell.length_b   1.000
_cell.length_c   1.000
_cell.angle_alpha   90.00
_cell.angle_beta   90.00
_cell.angle_gamma   90.00
#
_symmetry.space_group_name_H-M   'P 1'
#
loop_
_entity.id
_entity.type
_entity.pdbx_description
1 polymer ?
#
loop_
_entity_poly.entity_id
_entity_poly.type
_entity_poly.pdbx_seq_one_letter_code
_entity_poly.pdbx_strand_id
1 'polypeptide(L)' 'MEGKSRSGSANTDGKVHGSLARAGKVKSQTPKVAKQEKKKKLTGRAKKRDTYKRRFINVTNAPGGKRRMNVNPESTKN' A
#
# COMPACT_ATOMS: atom_id res chain seq x y z
N MET A 1 -40.93 46.04 -19.33
CA MET A 1 -40.69 44.60 -19.60
C MET A 1 -39.18 44.42 -19.62
N GLU A 2 -38.58 44.25 -18.43
CA GLU A 2 -38.26 42.93 -17.84
C GLU A 2 -37.07 42.28 -18.57
N GLY A 3 -35.94 41.95 -17.96
CA GLY A 3 -35.60 41.93 -16.55
C GLY A 3 -34.09 41.69 -16.36
N LYS A 4 -33.62 42.12 -15.18
CA LYS A 4 -32.28 41.82 -14.64
C LYS A 4 -32.13 40.31 -14.40
N SER A 5 -31.03 39.69 -14.85
CA SER A 5 -30.55 38.39 -14.33
C SER A 5 -29.16 38.54 -13.70
N ARG A 6 -29.21 38.93 -12.43
CA ARG A 6 -28.42 38.50 -11.25
C ARG A 6 -26.95 38.09 -11.47
N SER A 7 -26.08 38.90 -10.86
CA SER A 7 -24.73 38.58 -10.39
C SER A 7 -24.71 37.45 -9.34
N GLY A 8 -23.66 36.62 -9.40
CA GLY A 8 -23.27 35.60 -8.40
C GLY A 8 -22.63 34.39 -9.12
N SER A 9 -21.40 33.94 -8.85
CA SER A 9 -20.66 33.88 -7.60
C SER A 9 -19.18 34.23 -7.80
N ALA A 10 -18.60 34.94 -6.83
CA ALA A 10 -17.16 35.02 -6.66
C ALA A 10 -16.63 33.64 -6.24
N ASN A 11 -16.01 32.91 -7.15
CA ASN A 11 -15.07 31.87 -6.77
C ASN A 11 -13.70 32.54 -6.77
N THR A 12 -13.15 32.71 -5.57
CA THR A 12 -11.75 33.09 -5.35
C THR A 12 -10.87 31.90 -5.73
N ASP A 13 -10.79 31.60 -7.02
CA ASP A 13 -9.88 30.60 -7.57
C ASP A 13 -8.47 31.18 -7.55
N GLY A 14 -7.83 31.04 -6.37
CA GLY A 14 -6.42 31.35 -6.18
C GLY A 14 -5.58 30.71 -7.28
N LYS A 15 -4.59 31.46 -7.77
CA LYS A 15 -3.73 31.11 -8.91
C LYS A 15 -3.29 29.63 -8.85
N VAL A 16 -3.94 28.79 -9.66
CA VAL A 16 -3.68 27.35 -9.75
C VAL A 16 -2.39 27.15 -10.54
N HIS A 17 -1.30 26.77 -9.85
CA HIS A 17 -0.04 26.44 -10.51
C HIS A 17 0.10 24.92 -10.62
N GLY A 18 0.07 24.42 -11.87
CA GLY A 18 0.25 23.01 -12.19
C GLY A 18 -0.80 22.52 -13.18
N SER A 19 -0.33 21.97 -14.31
CA SER A 19 -1.20 21.35 -15.31
C SER A 19 -1.68 19.98 -14.85
N LEU A 20 -2.97 19.67 -15.05
CA LEU A 20 -3.53 18.33 -14.81
C LEU A 20 -2.95 17.23 -15.74
N ALA A 21 -2.18 17.61 -16.76
CA ALA A 21 -1.59 16.72 -17.77
C ALA A 21 -0.71 15.58 -17.20
N ARG A 22 -0.25 15.68 -15.95
CA ARG A 22 0.58 14.64 -15.30
C ARG A 22 -0.20 13.72 -14.36
N ALA A 23 -1.50 13.91 -14.22
CA ALA A 23 -2.32 13.06 -13.36
C ALA A 23 -2.26 11.60 -13.83
N GLY A 24 -2.00 10.68 -12.90
CA GLY A 24 -1.98 9.24 -13.19
C GLY A 24 -0.75 8.70 -13.95
N LYS A 25 0.19 9.55 -14.41
CA LYS A 25 1.38 9.14 -15.21
C LYS A 25 2.10 7.92 -14.64
N VAL A 26 2.37 7.93 -13.33
CA VAL A 26 3.15 6.86 -12.69
C VAL A 26 2.38 5.54 -12.68
N LYS A 27 1.08 5.56 -12.40
CA LYS A 27 0.25 4.35 -12.30
C LYS A 27 0.00 3.71 -13.67
N SER A 28 -0.09 4.51 -14.73
CA SER A 28 -0.22 4.01 -16.11
C SER A 28 1.10 3.52 -16.68
N GLN A 29 2.23 4.12 -16.27
CA GLN A 29 3.57 3.69 -16.69
C GLN A 29 4.00 2.36 -16.05
N THR A 30 3.58 2.09 -14.81
CA THR A 30 3.94 0.81 -14.15
C THR A 30 3.26 -0.38 -14.84
N PRO A 31 4.00 -1.46 -15.18
CA PRO A 31 3.42 -2.64 -15.79
C PRO A 31 2.35 -3.25 -14.89
N LYS A 32 1.20 -3.60 -15.47
CA LYS A 32 0.10 -4.16 -14.70
C LYS A 32 0.33 -5.65 -14.44
N VAL A 33 0.88 -5.97 -13.27
CA VAL A 33 1.05 -7.36 -12.83
C VAL A 33 -0.29 -7.91 -12.33
N ALA A 34 -0.77 -8.99 -12.96
CA ALA A 34 -1.96 -9.72 -12.50
C ALA A 34 -1.68 -10.40 -11.15
N LYS A 35 -2.73 -10.55 -10.32
CA LYS A 35 -2.59 -11.28 -9.05
C LYS A 35 -2.37 -12.76 -9.36
N GLN A 36 -1.27 -13.31 -8.87
CA GLN A 36 -1.04 -14.75 -8.90
C GLN A 36 -2.10 -15.47 -8.06
N GLU A 37 -2.55 -16.63 -8.55
CA GLU A 37 -3.40 -17.53 -7.80
C GLU A 37 -2.64 -18.07 -6.58
N LYS A 38 -3.22 -17.90 -5.39
CA LYS A 38 -2.62 -18.32 -4.11
C LYS A 38 -3.63 -19.13 -3.33
N LYS A 39 -3.12 -20.13 -2.62
CA LYS A 39 -3.93 -20.94 -1.68
C LYS A 39 -4.63 -20.02 -0.68
N LYS A 40 -5.85 -20.40 -0.29
CA LYS A 40 -6.63 -19.67 0.72
C LYS A 40 -5.81 -19.54 2.00
N LYS A 41 -5.73 -18.33 2.55
CA LYS A 41 -5.05 -18.08 3.82
C LYS A 41 -5.85 -18.74 4.95
N LEU A 42 -5.16 -19.39 5.88
CA LEU A 42 -5.78 -19.85 7.12
C LEU A 42 -6.41 -18.67 7.86
N THR A 43 -7.58 -18.88 8.46
CA THR A 43 -8.34 -17.86 9.20
C THR A 43 -8.54 -18.26 10.67
N GLY A 44 -8.89 -17.29 11.51
CA GLY A 44 -9.24 -17.52 12.92
C GLY A 44 -8.20 -18.28 13.74
N ARG A 45 -8.66 -19.33 14.43
CA ARG A 45 -7.85 -20.16 15.33
C ARG A 45 -6.71 -20.89 14.61
N ALA A 46 -6.95 -21.37 13.38
CA ALA A 46 -5.92 -22.04 12.59
C ALA A 46 -4.74 -21.10 12.28
N LYS A 47 -5.03 -19.85 11.90
CA LYS A 47 -3.99 -18.82 11.68
C LYS A 47 -3.19 -18.51 12.94
N LYS A 48 -3.85 -18.44 14.10
CA LYS A 48 -3.18 -18.20 15.38
C LYS A 48 -2.24 -19.35 15.74
N ARG A 49 -2.66 -20.60 15.54
CA ARG A 49 -1.82 -21.79 15.76
C ARG A 49 -0.59 -21.79 14.84
N ASP A 50 -0.78 -21.53 13.55
CA ASP A 50 0.32 -21.44 12.58
C ASP A 50 1.32 -20.33 12.97
N THR A 51 0.79 -19.15 13.33
CA THR A 51 1.62 -18.01 13.77
C THR A 51 2.42 -18.34 15.02
N TYR A 52 1.84 -19.01 16.01
CA TYR A 52 2.53 -19.42 17.23
C TYR A 52 3.65 -20.43 16.92
N LYS A 53 3.31 -21.50 16.19
CA LYS A 53 4.27 -22.53 15.78
C LYS A 53 5.47 -21.92 15.04
N ARG A 54 5.21 -21.02 14.09
CA ARG A 54 6.25 -20.37 13.27
C ARG A 54 7.10 -19.34 14.02
N ARG A 55 6.61 -18.78 15.13
CA ARG A 55 7.31 -17.74 15.91
C ARG A 55 8.10 -18.28 17.08
N PHE A 56 7.63 -19.36 17.71
CA PHE A 56 8.13 -19.81 19.00
C PHE A 56 8.59 -21.27 19.01
N ILE A 57 7.88 -22.17 18.34
CA ILE A 57 8.23 -23.60 18.38
C ILE A 57 9.31 -23.93 17.34
N ASN A 58 9.11 -23.47 16.10
CA ASN A 58 9.95 -23.86 14.98
C ASN A 58 11.21 -22.99 14.80
N VAL A 59 11.45 -22.01 15.67
CA VAL A 59 12.56 -21.05 15.53
C VAL A 59 13.22 -20.83 16.89
N THR A 60 14.47 -21.26 17.03
CA THR A 60 15.36 -20.90 18.14
C THR A 60 16.15 -19.66 17.74
N ASN A 61 15.92 -18.54 18.43
CA ASN A 61 16.79 -17.37 18.26
C ASN A 61 18.10 -17.62 19.03
N ALA A 62 19.24 -17.24 18.44
CA ALA A 62 20.49 -17.14 19.18
C ALA A 62 20.33 -16.21 20.39
N PRO A 63 21.02 -16.47 21.52
CA PRO A 63 20.98 -15.58 22.68
C PRO A 63 21.35 -14.15 22.26
N GLY A 64 20.50 -13.17 22.62
CA GLY A 64 20.65 -11.76 22.22
C GLY A 64 20.09 -11.40 20.83
N GLY A 65 19.69 -12.37 20.01
CA GLY A 65 19.16 -12.14 18.66
C GLY A 65 17.67 -11.78 18.64
N LYS A 66 17.33 -10.56 18.18
CA LYS A 66 15.93 -10.17 17.94
C LYS A 66 15.41 -10.76 16.63
N ARG A 67 14.35 -11.57 16.69
CA ARG A 67 13.71 -12.20 15.52
C ARG A 67 13.33 -11.17 14.44
N ARG A 68 13.81 -11.36 13.22
CA ARG A 68 13.44 -10.55 12.03
C ARG A 68 12.41 -11.30 11.19
N MET A 69 11.41 -10.59 10.67
CA MET A 69 10.38 -11.14 9.79
C MET A 69 10.59 -10.59 8.38
N ASN A 70 10.41 -11.43 7.36
CA ASN A 70 10.52 -11.05 5.94
C ASN A 70 11.90 -10.49 5.57
N VAL A 71 12.96 -11.25 5.91
CA VAL A 71 14.33 -10.94 5.47
C VAL A 71 14.46 -11.23 3.97
N ASN A 72 15.11 -10.33 3.24
CA ASN A 72 15.46 -10.56 1.84
C ASN A 72 16.59 -11.60 1.79
N PRO A 73 16.50 -12.68 1.00
CA PRO A 73 17.61 -13.63 0.85
C PRO A 73 18.92 -13.00 0.36
N GLU A 74 18.86 -11.84 -0.31
CA GLU A 74 20.02 -11.18 -0.95
C GLU A 74 20.91 -10.34 -0.01
N SER A 75 20.64 -10.30 1.31
CA SER A 75 21.41 -9.44 2.23
C SER A 75 22.51 -10.16 3.02
N THR A 76 22.86 -11.40 2.68
CA THR A 76 24.08 -12.06 3.18
C THR A 76 25.18 -11.97 2.13
N LYS A 77 25.74 -10.76 1.97
CA LYS A 77 27.08 -10.59 1.41
C LYS A 77 28.04 -10.39 2.57
N ASN A 78 28.78 -11.44 2.91
CA ASN A 78 30.13 -11.34 3.46
C ASN A 78 31.01 -12.19 2.55
#